data_AF-A0A7R9LBV5-F1
#
_entry.id   AF-A0A7R9LBV5-F1
#
_cell.length_a   1.000
_cell.length_b   1.000
_cell.length_c   1.000
_cell.angle_alpha   90.00
_cell.angle_beta   90.00
_cell.angle_gamma   90.00
#
_symmetry.space_group_name_H-M   'P 1'
#
loop_
_entity.id
_entity.type
_entity.pdbx_description
1 polymer ?
#
loop_
_entity_poly.entity_id
_entity_poly.type
_entity_poly.pdbx_seq_one_letter_code
_entity_poly.pdbx_strand_id
1 'polypeptide(L)'
;MNPMSNSWPLLWLTILLVCQLWRSTHCLREGQCEVCVGVINKLINRLEDKEKSDHLLIEAKFKDLCLESKKSENRFCYYIGGLEESATKILGEMSRPLSWGLPADKVCEKLMKKDSQICEL
;
A
#
# COMPACT_ATOMS: atom_id res chain seq x y z
N MET A 1 -15.64 58.36 -12.71
CA MET A 1 -15.06 57.60 -11.58
C MET A 1 -15.59 56.18 -11.62
N ASN A 2 -14.74 55.17 -11.77
CA ASN A 2 -15.12 53.75 -11.66
C ASN A 2 -15.15 53.33 -10.18
N PRO A 3 -16.24 52.74 -9.66
CA PRO A 3 -16.21 52.06 -8.38
C PRO A 3 -15.82 50.60 -8.60
N MET A 4 -14.55 50.30 -8.37
CA MET A 4 -14.06 48.98 -7.98
C MET A 4 -14.66 48.64 -6.62
N SER A 5 -15.41 47.54 -6.48
CA SER A 5 -15.38 46.60 -5.34
C SER A 5 -16.68 45.79 -5.20
N ASN A 6 -16.66 44.50 -5.57
CA ASN A 6 -17.23 43.39 -4.78
C ASN A 6 -17.09 41.99 -5.43
N SER A 7 -15.92 41.67 -5.98
CA SER A 7 -15.65 40.33 -6.57
C SER A 7 -15.03 39.32 -5.59
N TRP A 8 -14.87 39.69 -4.31
CA TRP A 8 -14.21 38.90 -3.27
C TRP A 8 -14.84 37.51 -2.97
N PRO A 9 -16.18 37.33 -2.91
CA PRO A 9 -16.76 36.02 -2.58
C PRO A 9 -16.65 34.99 -3.72
N LEU A 10 -16.62 35.44 -4.97
CA LEU A 10 -16.43 34.57 -6.15
C LEU A 10 -15.00 34.02 -6.20
N LEU A 11 -14.01 34.83 -5.85
CA LEU A 11 -12.61 34.41 -5.77
C LEU A 11 -12.40 33.34 -4.68
N TRP A 12 -13.03 33.50 -3.51
CA TRP A 12 -12.98 32.51 -2.44
C TRP A 12 -13.63 31.16 -2.81
N LEU A 13 -14.77 31.19 -3.51
CA LEU A 13 -15.43 29.99 -4.03
C LEU A 13 -14.56 29.26 -5.06
N THR A 14 -13.86 29.99 -5.94
CA THR A 14 -12.94 29.37 -6.90
C THR A 14 -11.70 28.77 -6.23
N ILE A 15 -11.17 29.39 -5.17
CA ILE A 15 -10.02 28.86 -4.41
C ILE A 15 -10.40 27.56 -3.67
N LEU A 16 -11.59 27.52 -3.05
CA LEU A 16 -12.09 26.30 -2.41
C LEU A 16 -12.30 25.16 -3.41
N LEU A 17 -12.79 25.46 -4.63
CA LEU A 17 -13.00 24.45 -5.68
C LEU A 17 -11.67 23.89 -6.23
N VAL A 18 -10.64 24.74 -6.36
CA VAL A 18 -9.31 24.34 -6.84
C VAL A 18 -8.57 23.49 -5.80
N CYS A 19 -8.72 23.76 -4.50
CA CYS A 19 -8.11 22.94 -3.44
C CYS A 19 -8.62 21.49 -3.41
N GLN A 20 -9.87 21.23 -3.81
CA GLN A 20 -10.43 19.87 -3.83
C GLN A 20 -9.84 18.98 -4.95
N LEU A 21 -9.19 19.59 -5.95
CA LEU A 21 -8.54 18.87 -7.05
C LEU A 21 -7.08 18.46 -6.72
N TRP A 22 -6.51 18.96 -5.62
CA TRP A 22 -5.22 18.51 -5.09
C TRP A 22 -5.39 17.24 -4.25
N ARG A 23 -5.85 16.15 -4.88
CA ARG A 23 -5.64 14.83 -4.29
C ARG A 23 -4.16 14.48 -4.45
N SER A 24 -3.42 14.53 -3.35
CA SER A 24 -2.00 14.16 -3.27
C SER A 24 -1.74 12.79 -3.90
N THR A 25 -1.07 12.77 -5.05
CA THR A 25 -0.49 11.55 -5.63
C THR A 25 0.76 11.19 -4.84
N HIS A 26 0.59 10.36 -3.80
CA HIS A 26 1.69 9.70 -3.12
C HIS A 26 2.24 8.58 -4.02
N CYS A 27 3.22 8.91 -4.87
CA CYS A 27 4.03 7.92 -5.57
C CYS A 27 5.16 7.46 -4.63
N LEU A 28 5.44 6.16 -4.57
CA LEU A 28 6.58 5.64 -3.80
C LEU A 28 7.88 6.25 -4.35
N ARG A 29 8.70 6.84 -3.48
CA ARG A 29 10.07 7.27 -3.87
C ARG A 29 10.98 6.04 -3.97
N GLU A 30 12.01 6.13 -4.80
CA GLU A 30 13.06 5.10 -4.87
C GLU A 30 13.66 4.86 -3.46
N GLY A 31 13.62 3.61 -3.00
CA GLY A 31 14.10 3.20 -1.67
C GLY A 31 13.08 3.28 -0.52
N GLN A 32 11.86 3.77 -0.76
CA GLN A 32 10.78 3.67 0.25
C GLN A 32 10.18 2.26 0.26
N CYS A 33 9.84 1.76 1.45
CA CYS A 33 9.25 0.42 1.65
C CYS A 33 10.17 -0.76 1.26
N GLU A 34 11.49 -0.62 1.38
CA GLU A 34 12.46 -1.66 0.96
C GLU A 34 12.12 -3.05 1.55
N VAL A 35 11.78 -3.11 2.84
CA VAL A 35 11.39 -4.36 3.52
C VAL A 35 10.12 -4.94 2.89
N CYS A 36 9.08 -4.13 2.66
CA CYS A 36 7.84 -4.58 2.03
C CYS A 36 8.11 -5.13 0.62
N VAL A 37 8.82 -4.38 -0.22
CA VAL A 37 9.10 -4.79 -1.60
C VAL A 37 9.96 -6.05 -1.63
N GLY A 38 10.94 -6.16 -0.73
CA GLY A 38 11.79 -7.34 -0.58
C GLY A 38 10.99 -8.59 -0.23
N VAL A 39 10.12 -8.51 0.79
CA VAL A 39 9.28 -9.63 1.22
C VAL A 39 8.28 -10.05 0.13
N ILE A 40 7.63 -9.08 -0.52
CA ILE A 40 6.65 -9.38 -1.58
C ILE A 40 7.32 -10.00 -2.80
N ASN A 41 8.49 -9.53 -3.21
CA ASN A 41 9.25 -10.17 -4.30
C ASN A 41 9.69 -11.59 -3.93
N LYS A 42 10.10 -11.81 -2.66
CA LYS A 42 10.42 -13.15 -2.14
C LYS A 42 9.21 -14.08 -2.18
N LEU A 43 8.01 -13.57 -1.89
CA LEU A 43 6.76 -14.32 -2.04
C LEU A 43 6.48 -14.66 -3.51
N ILE A 44 6.54 -13.67 -4.42
CA ILE A 44 6.29 -13.86 -5.86
C ILE A 44 7.21 -14.93 -6.44
N ASN A 45 8.49 -14.94 -6.03
CA ASN A 45 9.47 -15.93 -6.47
C ASN A 45 9.22 -17.34 -5.92
N ARG A 46 8.47 -17.48 -4.82
CA ARG A 46 8.08 -18.78 -4.25
C ARG A 46 6.78 -19.33 -4.83
N LEU A 47 5.97 -18.51 -5.49
CA LEU A 47 4.68 -18.92 -6.04
C LEU A 47 4.85 -19.64 -7.37
N GLU A 48 4.16 -20.77 -7.52
CA GLU A 48 3.97 -21.43 -8.81
C GLU A 48 2.97 -20.65 -9.68
N ASP A 49 3.03 -20.82 -11.02
CA ASP A 49 2.17 -20.07 -11.94
C ASP A 49 0.67 -20.28 -11.70
N LYS A 50 0.28 -21.48 -11.22
CA LYS A 50 -1.10 -21.80 -10.84
C LYS A 50 -1.56 -21.10 -9.55
N GLU A 51 -0.62 -20.76 -8.67
CA GLU A 51 -0.89 -20.13 -7.37
C GLU A 51 -0.96 -18.60 -7.49
N LYS A 52 -0.27 -18.03 -8.47
CA LYS A 52 -0.23 -16.58 -8.72
C LYS A 52 -1.58 -15.96 -9.04
N SER A 53 -2.58 -16.73 -9.48
CA SER A 53 -3.93 -16.22 -9.77
C SER A 53 -4.94 -16.41 -8.64
N ASP A 54 -4.59 -17.14 -7.58
CA ASP A 54 -5.49 -17.41 -6.46
C ASP A 54 -5.01 -16.71 -5.19
N HIS A 55 -5.70 -15.63 -4.83
CA HIS A 55 -5.41 -14.89 -3.61
C HIS A 55 -5.40 -15.75 -2.34
N LEU A 56 -6.23 -16.79 -2.19
CA LEU A 56 -6.24 -17.62 -0.99
C LEU A 56 -4.97 -18.48 -0.88
N LEU A 57 -4.44 -18.95 -2.01
CA LEU A 57 -3.17 -19.67 -2.05
C LEU A 57 -2.00 -18.71 -1.77
N ILE A 58 -2.04 -17.49 -2.30
CA ILE A 58 -1.06 -16.44 -2.00
C ILE A 58 -1.05 -16.14 -0.49
N GLU A 59 -2.22 -16.03 0.15
CA GLU A 59 -2.32 -15.82 1.59
C GLU A 59 -1.72 -16.95 2.40
N ALA A 60 -2.00 -18.20 2.03
CA ALA A 60 -1.42 -19.37 2.69
C ALA A 60 0.12 -19.39 2.57
N LYS A 61 0.64 -19.20 1.36
CA LYS A 61 2.09 -19.15 1.11
C LYS A 61 2.77 -17.98 1.80
N PHE A 62 2.08 -16.85 1.94
CA PHE A 62 2.60 -15.71 2.69
C PHE A 62 2.72 -16.02 4.17
N LYS A 63 1.72 -16.68 4.77
CA LYS A 63 1.80 -17.14 6.17
C LYS A 63 2.97 -18.11 6.37
N ASP A 64 3.15 -19.07 5.45
CA ASP A 64 4.29 -19.98 5.49
C ASP A 64 5.63 -19.24 5.42
N LEU A 65 5.74 -18.24 4.54
CA LEU A 65 6.92 -17.38 4.45
C LEU A 65 7.17 -16.61 5.75
N CYS A 66 6.10 -16.14 6.41
CA CYS A 66 6.19 -15.39 7.65
C CYS A 66 6.70 -16.23 8.83
N LEU A 67 6.46 -17.54 8.85
CA LEU A 67 7.03 -18.45 9.87
C LEU A 67 8.55 -18.56 9.78
N GLU A 68 9.12 -18.38 8.59
CA GLU A 68 10.57 -18.40 8.35
C GLU A 68 11.23 -17.02 8.52
N SER A 69 10.41 -15.96 8.64
CA SER A 69 10.86 -14.57 8.61
C SER A 69 11.58 -14.17 9.91
N LYS A 70 12.53 -13.23 9.81
CA LYS A 70 13.32 -12.74 10.96
C LYS A 70 13.43 -11.21 10.92
N LYS A 71 13.63 -10.59 12.10
CA LYS A 71 13.87 -9.14 12.25
C LYS A 71 12.78 -8.28 11.60
N SER A 72 13.13 -7.45 10.61
CA SER A 72 12.23 -6.51 9.93
C SER A 72 11.16 -7.23 9.09
N GLU A 73 11.48 -8.38 8.47
CA GLU A 73 10.50 -9.18 7.74
C GLU A 73 9.38 -9.70 8.67
N ASN A 74 9.74 -10.12 9.89
CA ASN A 74 8.76 -10.59 10.88
C ASN A 74 7.83 -9.47 11.33
N ARG A 75 8.37 -8.25 11.50
CA ARG A 75 7.56 -7.08 11.84
C ARG A 75 6.61 -6.70 10.70
N PHE A 76 7.06 -6.80 9.45
CA PHE A 76 6.19 -6.65 8.28
C PHE A 76 5.06 -7.69 8.28
N CYS A 77 5.39 -8.96 8.50
CA CYS A 77 4.41 -10.04 8.62
C CYS A 77 3.35 -9.77 9.70
N TYR A 78 3.76 -9.24 10.86
CA TYR A 78 2.86 -8.83 11.93
C TYR A 78 1.88 -7.73 11.48
N TYR A 79 2.36 -6.68 10.79
CA TYR A 79 1.48 -5.59 10.33
C TYR A 79 0.49 -6.02 9.25
N ILE A 80 0.89 -6.94 8.37
CA ILE A 80 0.05 -7.39 7.25
C ILE A 80 -1.00 -8.44 7.68
N GLY A 81 -0.80 -9.15 8.79
CA GLY A 81 -1.69 -10.25 9.18
C GLY A 81 -1.16 -11.63 8.79
N GLY A 82 0.16 -11.78 8.63
CA GLY A 82 0.82 -13.03 8.25
C GLY A 82 1.12 -13.97 9.42
N LEU A 83 1.05 -13.49 10.67
CA LEU A 83 1.27 -14.28 11.89
C LEU A 83 -0.04 -14.52 12.65
N GLU A 84 -0.16 -15.62 13.40
CA GLU A 84 -1.37 -15.92 14.19
C GLU A 84 -1.69 -14.85 15.25
N GLU A 85 -0.66 -14.20 15.78
CA GLU A 85 -0.76 -13.11 16.77
C GLU A 85 -1.06 -11.73 16.14
N SER A 86 -1.16 -11.65 14.81
CA SER A 86 -1.40 -10.39 14.12
C SER A 86 -2.83 -9.90 14.37
N ALA A 87 -2.96 -8.65 14.80
CA ALA A 87 -4.27 -8.05 15.07
C ALA A 87 -5.02 -7.58 13.81
N THR A 88 -4.32 -7.47 12.68
CA THR A 88 -4.84 -6.84 11.44
C THR A 88 -5.36 -7.89 10.45
N LYS A 89 -6.35 -7.51 9.64
CA LYS A 89 -6.94 -8.34 8.57
C LYS A 89 -6.65 -7.77 7.16
N ILE A 90 -5.53 -7.06 7.00
CA ILE A 90 -5.18 -6.42 5.72
C ILE A 90 -4.48 -7.38 4.74
N LEU A 91 -4.33 -8.64 5.10
CA LEU A 91 -3.73 -9.67 4.25
C LEU A 91 -4.38 -9.75 2.86
N GLY A 92 -5.71 -9.60 2.80
CA GLY A 92 -6.48 -9.54 1.55
C GLY A 92 -6.16 -8.34 0.65
N GLU A 93 -5.65 -7.24 1.22
CA GLU A 93 -5.23 -6.03 0.50
C GLU A 93 -3.87 -6.21 -0.16
N MET A 94 -3.11 -7.22 0.27
CA MET A 94 -1.85 -7.64 -0.31
C MET A 94 -2.07 -8.76 -1.34
N SER A 95 -2.86 -9.79 -0.99
CA SER A 95 -3.07 -10.99 -1.81
C SER A 95 -3.87 -10.73 -3.09
N ARG A 96 -4.95 -9.95 -3.02
CA ARG A 96 -5.80 -9.68 -4.19
C ARG A 96 -5.09 -8.92 -5.30
N PRO A 97 -4.39 -7.80 -5.04
CA PRO A 97 -3.66 -7.11 -6.10
C PRO A 97 -2.54 -7.97 -6.70
N LEU A 98 -1.85 -8.78 -5.88
CA LEU A 98 -0.87 -9.74 -6.37
C LEU A 98 -1.51 -10.78 -7.30
N SER A 99 -2.72 -11.25 -6.98
CA SER A 99 -3.43 -12.22 -7.83
C SER A 99 -3.77 -11.71 -9.23
N TRP A 100 -3.79 -10.38 -9.39
CA TRP A 100 -4.04 -9.70 -10.67
C TRP A 100 -2.74 -9.28 -11.38
N GLY A 101 -1.59 -9.72 -10.86
CA GLY A 101 -0.28 -9.41 -11.44
C GLY A 101 0.24 -8.01 -11.13
N LEU A 102 -0.28 -7.35 -10.09
CA LEU A 102 0.24 -6.05 -9.67
C LEU A 102 1.66 -6.23 -9.08
N PRO A 103 2.66 -5.44 -9.51
CA PRO A 103 4.03 -5.58 -9.02
C PRO A 103 4.20 -5.12 -7.56
N ALA A 104 5.25 -5.61 -6.91
CA ALA A 104 5.50 -5.44 -5.48
C ALA A 104 5.52 -3.96 -5.02
N ASP A 105 6.13 -3.08 -5.81
CA ASP A 105 6.19 -1.63 -5.57
C ASP A 105 4.78 -1.02 -5.44
N LYS A 106 3.87 -1.38 -6.34
CA LYS A 106 2.49 -0.88 -6.34
C LYS A 106 1.63 -1.50 -5.26
N VAL A 107 1.90 -2.75 -4.88
CA VAL A 107 1.26 -3.38 -3.71
C VAL A 107 1.70 -2.64 -2.44
N CYS A 108 3.00 -2.42 -2.25
CA CYS A 108 3.53 -1.68 -1.10
C CYS A 108 3.02 -0.23 -1.04
N GLU A 109 2.86 0.45 -2.19
CA GLU A 109 2.23 1.78 -2.26
C GLU A 109 0.80 1.79 -1.73
N LYS A 110 0.01 0.75 -2.06
CA LYS A 110 -1.36 0.60 -1.56
C LYS A 110 -1.40 0.28 -0.07
N LEU A 111 -0.49 -0.57 0.39
CA LEU A 111 -0.38 -0.93 1.80
C LEU A 111 0.04 0.27 2.65
N MET A 112 1.02 1.07 2.19
CA MET A 112 1.43 2.31 2.83
C MET A 112 0.28 3.30 3.03
N LYS A 113 -0.63 3.40 2.05
CA LYS A 113 -1.80 4.28 2.14
C LYS A 113 -2.82 3.82 3.19
N LYS A 114 -2.79 2.54 3.58
CA LYS A 114 -3.61 2.00 4.67
C LYS A 114 -2.92 2.14 6.02
N ASP A 115 -1.61 1.90 6.05
CA ASP A 115 -0.79 2.03 7.25
C ASP A 115 0.64 2.43 6.84
N SER A 116 1.04 3.65 7.18
CA SER A 116 2.37 4.16 6.83
C SER A 116 3.49 3.40 7.53
N GLN A 117 3.20 2.78 8.69
CA GLN A 117 4.19 2.03 9.48
C GLN A 117 4.77 0.85 8.70
N ILE A 118 4.03 0.32 7.71
CA ILE A 118 4.48 -0.78 6.82
C ILE A 118 5.75 -0.41 6.05
N CYS A 119 5.92 0.88 5.74
CA CYS A 119 7.03 1.39 4.93
C CYS A 119 8.10 2.14 5.72
N GLU A 120 7.89 2.31 7.02
CA GLU A 120 8.85 2.90 7.97
C GLU A 120 9.78 1.83 8.60
N LEU A 121 9.63 0.57 8.17
CA LEU A 121 10.38 -0.61 8.61
C LEU A 121 11.81 -0.69 8.06
#